data_AF-A0A9K3GRB3-F1
#
_entry.id   AF-A0A9K3GRB3-F1
#
_cell.length_a   1.000
_cell.length_b   1.000
_cell.length_c   1.000
_cell.angle_alpha   90.00
_cell.angle_beta   90.00
_cell.angle_gamma   90.00
#
_symmetry.space_group_name_H-M   'P 1'
#
loop_
_entity.id
_entity.type
_entity.pdbx_description
1 polymer ?
#
loop_
_entity_poly.entity_id
_entity_poly.type
_entity_poly.pdbx_seq_one_letter_code
_entity_poly.pdbx_strand_id
1 'polypeptide(L)' 'FSLFWGNAQKAAWYRRLGLHQVANHLPGTFELGRKDSLSRNVQQACRNKGNAEFGFFLPLSLSLSLSVSL' A
#
# COMPACT_ATOMS: atom_id res chain seq x y z
N PHE A 1 -5.41 15.07 24.00
CA PHE A 1 -4.34 15.15 22.99
C PHE A 1 -4.96 15.35 21.62
N SER A 2 -4.47 16.33 20.86
CA SER A 2 -4.93 16.65 19.50
C SER A 2 -4.15 15.90 18.42
N LEU A 3 -2.92 15.44 18.72
CA LEU A 3 -2.05 14.74 17.78
C LEU A 3 -1.70 13.34 18.31
N PHE A 4 -1.86 12.34 17.47
CA PHE A 4 -1.39 10.98 17.69
C PHE A 4 -0.23 10.68 16.75
N TRP A 5 0.94 10.50 17.35
CA TRP A 5 2.19 10.16 16.67
C TRP A 5 2.79 8.90 17.31
N GLY A 6 3.35 8.01 16.51
CA GLY A 6 3.94 6.76 16.99
C GLY A 6 3.46 5.56 16.18
N ASN A 7 3.19 4.42 16.83
CA ASN A 7 2.84 3.20 16.13
C ASN A 7 1.50 3.31 15.36
N ALA A 8 1.44 2.63 14.21
CA ALA A 8 0.24 2.51 13.42
C ALA A 8 -0.90 1.89 14.25
N GLN A 9 -2.06 2.54 14.23
CA GLN A 9 -3.22 2.12 15.00
C GLN A 9 -4.06 1.09 14.22
N LYS A 10 -4.83 0.27 14.93
CA LYS A 10 -5.79 -0.64 14.30
C LYS A 10 -6.90 0.18 13.62
N ALA A 11 -7.45 -0.29 12.50
CA ALA A 11 -8.50 0.40 11.76
C ALA A 11 -9.71 0.80 12.63
N ALA A 12 -10.11 -0.05 13.59
CA ALA A 12 -11.21 0.24 14.51
C ALA A 12 -10.95 1.45 15.42
N TRP A 13 -9.68 1.77 15.71
CA TRP A 13 -9.33 2.93 16.53
C TRP A 13 -9.63 4.25 15.83
N TYR A 14 -9.41 4.34 14.51
CA TYR A 14 -9.70 5.54 13.71
C TYR A 14 -11.18 5.93 13.70
N ARG A 15 -12.11 4.97 13.92
CA ARG A 15 -13.54 5.27 14.03
C ARG A 15 -13.88 6.10 15.27
N ARG A 16 -12.97 6.15 16.25
CA ARG A 16 -13.11 6.92 17.49
C ARG A 16 -12.36 8.26 17.44
N LEU A 17 -11.74 8.60 16.31
CA LEU A 17 -11.02 9.86 16.15
C LEU A 17 -12.03 11.02 16.08
N GLY A 18 -11.86 12.00 16.96
CA GLY A 18 -12.66 13.23 16.92
C GLY A 18 -12.26 14.12 15.73
N LEU A 19 -13.14 15.05 15.35
CA LEU A 19 -12.96 15.93 14.18
C LEU A 19 -11.68 16.78 14.23
N HIS A 20 -11.26 17.15 15.44
CA HIS A 20 -10.09 18.00 15.69
C HIS A 20 -8.81 17.20 15.99
N GLN A 21 -8.92 15.87 16.02
CA GLN A 21 -7.79 15.00 16.29
C GLN A 21 -7.12 14.61 14.98
N VAL A 22 -5.79 14.54 15.01
CA VAL A 22 -4.96 14.19 13.85
C VAL A 22 -4.15 12.95 14.21
N ALA A 23 -4.10 11.99 13.28
CA ALA A 23 -3.23 10.82 13.37
C ALA A 23 -2.29 10.79 12.17
N ASN A 24 -1.03 10.44 12.41
CA ASN A 24 0.03 10.44 11.39
C ASN A 24 0.04 9.22 10.48
N HIS A 25 -0.62 8.14 10.88
CA HIS A 25 -0.78 6.94 10.08
C HIS A 25 -2.18 6.89 9.50
N LEU A 26 -2.32 6.48 8.24
CA LEU A 26 -3.62 6.18 7.64
C LEU A 26 -3.91 4.68 7.75
N PRO A 27 -5.17 4.29 8.02
CA PRO A 27 -5.56 2.88 8.00
C PRO A 27 -5.37 2.31 6.58
N GLY A 28 -4.83 1.10 6.47
CA GLY A 28 -4.64 0.43 5.17
C GLY A 28 -3.30 0.74 4.46
N THR A 29 -2.47 1.64 5.00
CA THR A 29 -1.16 1.99 4.40
C THR A 29 -0.19 0.82 4.29
N PHE A 30 -0.43 -0.28 5.01
CA PHE A 30 0.31 -1.53 4.86
C PHE A 30 0.19 -2.13 3.46
N GLU A 31 -0.86 -1.81 2.70
CA GLU A 31 -1.01 -2.24 1.29
C GLU A 31 0.06 -1.66 0.36
N LEU A 32 0.66 -0.53 0.75
CA LEU A 32 1.80 0.09 0.07
C LEU A 32 3.12 -0.16 0.83
N GLY A 33 3.08 -0.14 2.17
CA GLY A 33 4.28 -0.23 3.00
C GLY A 33 4.85 -1.64 3.16
N ARG A 34 4.01 -2.69 3.03
CA ARG A 34 4.49 -4.08 3.10
C ARG A 34 4.85 -4.58 1.71
N LYS A 35 6.03 -5.18 1.58
CA LYS A 35 6.57 -5.65 0.29
C LYS A 35 5.69 -6.67 -0.42
N ASP A 36 5.06 -7.57 0.32
CA ASP A 36 4.16 -8.61 -0.18
C ASP A 36 2.82 -8.04 -0.69
N SER A 37 2.17 -7.16 0.08
CA SER A 37 0.96 -6.47 -0.39
C SER A 37 1.27 -5.55 -1.57
N LEU A 38 2.36 -4.78 -1.48
CA LEU A 38 2.83 -3.90 -2.54
C LEU A 38 3.00 -4.67 -3.85
N SER A 39 3.71 -5.80 -3.82
CA SER A 39 3.93 -6.63 -5.01
C SER A 39 2.62 -7.10 -5.65
N ARG A 40 1.67 -7.60 -4.85
CA ARG A 40 0.35 -8.03 -5.36
C ARG A 40 -0.42 -6.85 -5.98
N ASN A 41 -0.42 -5.70 -5.32
CA ASN A 41 -1.14 -4.52 -5.78
C ASN A 41 -0.53 -3.93 -7.05
N VAL A 42 0.80 -3.89 -7.14
CA VAL A 42 1.53 -3.49 -8.35
C VAL A 42 1.24 -4.45 -9.50
N GLN A 43 1.28 -5.77 -9.27
CA GLN A 43 0.93 -6.76 -10.30
C GLN A 43 -0.51 -6.56 -10.81
N GLN A 44 -1.47 -6.29 -9.91
CA GLN A 44 -2.84 -6.00 -10.31
C GLN A 44 -2.94 -4.68 -11.10
N ALA A 45 -2.20 -3.65 -10.70
CA ALA A 45 -2.16 -2.37 -11.40
C ALA A 45 -1.55 -2.51 -12.80
N CYS A 46 -0.44 -3.24 -12.93
CA CYS A 46 0.19 -3.62 -14.20
C CYS A 46 -0.79 -4.29 -15.17
N ARG A 47 -1.58 -5.27 -14.68
CA ARG A 47 -2.60 -5.96 -15.49
C ARG A 47 -3.71 -5.03 -15.97
N ASN A 48 -4.11 -4.07 -15.13
CA ASN A 48 -5.25 -3.21 -15.41
C ASN A 48 -4.89 -1.96 -16.22
N LYS A 49 -3.67 -1.44 -16.05
CA LYS A 49 -3.24 -0.13 -16.57
C LYS A 49 -2.00 -0.20 -17.45
N GLY A 50 -1.43 -1.39 -17.64
CA GLY A 50 -0.19 -1.60 -18.39
C GLY A 50 1.06 -1.40 -17.56
N ASN A 51 2.20 -1.88 -18.07
CA ASN A 51 3.46 -1.94 -17.34
C ASN A 51 4.28 -0.64 -17.36
N ALA A 52 4.00 0.29 -18.27
CA ALA A 52 4.82 1.49 -18.47
C ALA A 52 4.87 2.40 -17.23
N GLU A 53 3.76 2.47 -16.48
CA GLU A 53 3.68 3.32 -15.28
C GLU A 53 4.20 2.64 -14.01
N PHE A 54 4.37 1.31 -14.01
CA PHE A 54 4.69 0.52 -12.80
C PHE A 54 6.01 -0.26 -12.90
N GLY A 55 6.72 -0.15 -14.02
CA GLY A 55 7.96 -0.90 -14.27
C GLY A 55 9.07 -0.68 -13.24
N PHE A 56 9.08 0.47 -12.56
CA PHE A 56 10.08 0.77 -11.51
C PHE A 56 9.83 0.02 -10.19
N PHE A 57 8.63 -0.54 -9.97
CA PHE A 57 8.29 -1.37 -8.80
C PHE A 57 8.57 -2.86 -9.02
N LEU A 58 8.89 -3.28 -10.24
CA LEU A 58 9.09 -4.68 -10.60
C LEU A 58 10.59 -5.02 -10.55
N PRO A 59 11.11 -5.59 -9.45
CA PRO A 59 12.41 -6.26 -9.50
C PRO A 59 12.38 -7.37 -10.56
N LEU A 60 13.55 -7.67 -11.15
CA LEU A 60 13.72 -8.62 -12.25
C LEU A 60 13.02 -9.98 -12.01
N SER A 61 12.97 -10.45 -10.77
CA SER A 61 12.30 -11.71 -10.39
C SER A 61 10.78 -11.68 -10.59
N LEU A 62 10.12 -10.53 -10.41
CA LEU A 62 8.67 -10.37 -10.61
C LEU A 62 8.31 -10.10 -12.08
N SER A 63 9.21 -9.45 -12.82
CA SER A 63 9.04 -9.25 -14.27
C SER A 63 8.98 -10.59 -15.04
N LEU A 64 9.81 -11.57 -14.64
CA LEU A 64 9.77 -12.92 -15.20
C LEU A 64 8.44 -13.63 -14.93
N SER A 65 7.89 -13.52 -13.71
CA SER A 65 6.58 -14.12 -13.37
C SER A 65 5.41 -13.49 -14.14
N LEU A 66 5.49 -12.19 -14.45
CA LEU A 66 4.47 -11.49 -15.23
C LEU A 66 4.58 -11.78 -16.74
N SER A 67 5.80 -11.91 -17.29
CA SER A 67 5.98 -12.30 -18.70
C SER A 67 5.55 -13.73 -19.00
N VAL A 68 5.60 -14.64 -18.02
CA VAL A 68 5.12 -16.02 -18.18
C VAL A 68 3.60 -16.12 -18.04
N SER A 69 2.94 -15.09 -17.50
CA SER A 69 1.49 -15.06 -17.28
C SER A 69 0.71 -14.26 -18.34
N LEU A 70 1.39 -13.68 -19.33
CA LEU A 70 0.84 -12.96 -20.49
C LEU A 70 1.05 -13.79 -21.75
#